data_AF-A0A955BNI1-F1
#
_entry.id   AF-A0A955BNI1-F1
#
_cell.length_a   1.000
_cell.length_b   1.000
_cell.length_c   1.000
_cell.angle_alpha   90.00
_cell.angle_beta   90.00
_cell.angle_gamma   90.00
#
_symmetry.space_group_name_H-M   'P 1'
#
loop_
_entity.id
_entity.type
_entity.pdbx_description
1 polymer ?
#
loop_
_entity_poly.entity_id
_entity_poly.type
_entity_poly.pdbx_seq_one_letter_code
_entity_poly.pdbx_strand_id
1 'polypeptide(L)' 'MKNSFWTGGAGAYAKGIHEEYQGRLRELRACLKDCQTLFEQREVEHAIAAAKAQFKAKLDGIDDMIF' A
#
# COMPACT_ATOMS: atom_id res chain seq x y z
N MET A 1 -16.05 31.42 -13.61
CA MET A 1 -14.72 30.78 -13.57
C MET A 1 -14.83 29.57 -12.65
N LYS A 2 -14.67 28.35 -13.16
CA LYS A 2 -14.92 27.11 -12.42
C LYS A 2 -13.71 26.77 -11.54
N ASN A 3 -13.98 26.64 -10.25
CA ASN A 3 -13.18 26.18 -9.11
C ASN A 3 -11.94 25.33 -9.44
N SER A 4 -10.76 25.96 -9.33
CA SER A 4 -9.47 25.29 -9.20
C SER A 4 -9.17 25.05 -7.72
N PHE A 5 -9.74 24.00 -7.11
CA PHE A 5 -9.60 23.79 -5.65
C PHE A 5 -8.99 22.44 -5.22
N TRP A 6 -8.68 21.47 -6.11
CA TRP A 6 -8.29 20.11 -5.65
C TRP A 6 -7.17 19.39 -6.40
N THR A 7 -6.32 20.06 -7.19
CA THR A 7 -5.22 19.38 -7.90
C THR A 7 -4.02 18.98 -7.03
N GLY A 8 -3.99 19.35 -5.75
CA GLY A 8 -2.91 18.96 -4.82
C GLY A 8 -3.18 17.71 -3.98
N GLY A 9 -4.44 17.27 -3.87
CA GLY A 9 -4.84 16.21 -2.92
C GLY A 9 -4.48 14.80 -3.38
N ALA A 10 -4.82 14.47 -4.62
CA ALA A 10 -4.62 13.13 -5.18
C ALA A 10 -3.15 12.69 -5.24
N GLY A 11 -2.26 13.56 -5.72
CA GLY A 11 -0.83 13.23 -5.82
C GLY A 11 -0.14 13.12 -4.47
N ALA A 12 -0.46 14.01 -3.51
CA ALA A 12 0.06 13.92 -2.15
C ALA A 12 -0.48 12.70 -1.40
N TYR A 13 -1.76 12.36 -1.61
CA TYR A 13 -2.41 11.20 -1.01
C TYR A 13 -1.86 9.88 -1.57
N ALA A 14 -1.69 9.77 -2.90
CA ALA A 14 -1.06 8.63 -3.54
C ALA A 14 0.39 8.45 -3.08
N LYS A 15 1.15 9.54 -2.91
CA LYS A 15 2.51 9.50 -2.38
C LYS A 15 2.54 9.00 -0.93
N GLY A 16 1.66 9.51 -0.06
CA GLY A 16 1.56 9.07 1.33
C GLY A 16 1.19 7.60 1.46
N ILE A 17 0.26 7.11 0.64
CA ILE A 17 -0.11 5.69 0.60
C ILE A 17 1.08 4.85 0.09
N HIS A 18 1.84 5.35 -0.89
CA HIS A 18 3.03 4.65 -1.38
C HIS A 18 4.12 4.54 -0.31
N GLU A 19 4.37 5.61 0.46
CA GLU A 19 5.32 5.61 1.57
C GLU A 19 4.87 4.67 2.71
N GLU A 20 3.59 4.71 3.12
CA GLU A 20 3.02 3.80 4.12
C GLU A 20 3.17 2.33 3.69
N TYR A 21 2.84 2.05 2.44
CA TYR A 21 2.94 0.70 1.88
C TYR A 21 4.37 0.21 1.80
N GLN A 22 5.32 1.06 1.37
CA GLN A 22 6.74 0.71 1.36
C GLN A 22 7.28 0.41 2.77
N GLY A 23 6.86 1.18 3.77
CA GLY A 23 7.20 0.93 5.17
C GLY A 23 6.72 -0.45 5.62
N ARG A 24 5.43 -0.73 5.41
CA ARG A 24 4.81 -2.00 5.81
C ARG A 24 5.38 -3.22 5.07
N LEU A 25 5.72 -3.07 3.78
CA LEU A 25 6.42 -4.10 3.02
C LEU A 25 7.82 -4.38 3.56
N ARG A 26 8.54 -3.34 4.00
CA ARG A 26 9.88 -3.48 4.56
C ARG A 26 9.83 -4.25 5.88
N GLU A 27 8.88 -3.94 6.75
CA GLU A 27 8.64 -4.66 8.00
C GLU A 27 8.28 -6.13 7.75
N LEU A 28 7.34 -6.40 6.83
CA LEU A 28 6.97 -7.78 6.48
C LEU A 28 8.13 -8.56 5.86
N ARG A 29 8.96 -7.92 5.03
CA ARG A 29 10.17 -8.57 4.48
C ARG A 29 11.24 -8.83 5.53
N ALA A 30 11.39 -7.94 6.51
CA ALA A 30 12.27 -8.19 7.66
C ALA A 30 11.77 -9.38 8.46
N CYS A 31 10.46 -9.41 8.75
CA CYS A 31 9.81 -10.52 9.44
C CYS A 31 10.00 -11.85 8.69
N LEU A 32 9.85 -11.86 7.35
CA LEU A 32 10.08 -13.05 6.53
C LEU A 32 11.52 -13.56 6.59
N LYS A 33 12.50 -12.66 6.75
CA LYS A 33 13.92 -13.01 6.91
C LYS A 33 14.22 -13.59 8.29
N ASP A 34 13.48 -13.16 9.31
CA ASP A 34 13.60 -13.65 10.69
C ASP A 34 12.77 -14.92 10.95
N CYS A 35 11.83 -15.28 10.06
CA CYS A 35 11.05 -16.51 10.15
C CYS A 35 11.95 -17.75 10.10
N GLN A 36 11.86 -18.59 11.13
CA GLN A 36 12.63 -19.83 11.24
C GLN A 36 11.87 -21.04 10.69
N THR A 37 10.55 -20.93 10.54
CA THR A 37 9.70 -22.01 10.05
C THR A 37 8.99 -21.67 8.74
N LEU A 38 8.75 -22.70 7.92
CA LEU A 38 7.99 -22.58 6.67
C LEU A 38 6.54 -22.12 6.89
N PHE A 39 5.97 -22.41 8.06
CA PHE A 39 4.62 -21.97 8.42
C PHE A 39 4.58 -20.46 8.62
N GLU A 40 5.50 -19.91 9.41
CA GLU A 40 5.62 -18.46 9.63
C GLU A 40 5.94 -17.74 8.31
N GLN A 41 6.83 -18.30 7.49
CA GLN A 41 7.11 -17.73 6.16
C GLN A 41 5.85 -17.63 5.31
N ARG A 42 5.01 -18.68 5.28
CA ARG A 42 3.73 -18.65 4.55
C ARG A 42 2.75 -17.63 5.10
N GLU A 43 2.65 -17.48 6.42
CA GLU A 43 1.79 -16.46 7.02
C GLU A 43 2.25 -15.04 6.64
N VAL A 44 3.55 -14.79 6.68
CA VAL A 44 4.11 -13.49 6.28
C VAL A 44 3.96 -13.26 4.78
N GLU A 45 4.13 -14.28 3.93
CA GLU A 45 3.83 -14.19 2.49
C GLU A 45 2.36 -13.87 2.22
N HIS A 46 1.45 -14.50 2.98
CA HIS A 46 0.01 -14.22 2.88
C HIS A 46 -0.31 -12.79 3.33
N ALA A 47 0.34 -12.30 4.38
CA ALA A 47 0.24 -10.93 4.83
C ALA A 47 0.78 -9.93 3.79
N ILE A 48 1.88 -10.25 3.10
CA ILE A 48 2.41 -9.46 1.97
C ILE A 48 1.41 -9.42 0.81
N ALA A 49 0.80 -10.55 0.47
CA ALA A 49 -0.21 -10.63 -0.59
C ALA A 49 -1.47 -9.82 -0.25
N ALA A 50 -1.94 -9.90 1.00
CA ALA A 50 -3.08 -9.10 1.49
C ALA A 50 -2.75 -7.60 1.48
N ALA A 51 -1.55 -7.20 1.93
CA ALA A 51 -1.10 -5.82 1.90
C ALA A 51 -1.01 -5.28 0.46
N LYS A 52 -0.52 -6.09 -0.49
CA LYS A 52 -0.53 -5.77 -1.94
C LYS A 52 -1.94 -5.53 -2.47
N ALA A 53 -2.88 -6.41 -2.13
CA ALA A 53 -4.27 -6.30 -2.60
C ALA A 53 -4.95 -5.04 -2.03
N GLN A 54 -4.74 -4.75 -0.74
CA GLN A 54 -5.26 -3.53 -0.11
C GLN A 54 -4.65 -2.26 -0.71
N PHE A 55 -3.34 -2.25 -0.97
CA PHE A 55 -2.67 -1.11 -1.61
C PHE A 55 -3.20 -0.87 -3.01
N LYS A 56 -3.38 -1.95 -3.80
CA LYS A 56 -3.98 -1.86 -5.13
C LYS A 56 -5.41 -1.32 -5.07
N ALA A 57 -6.24 -1.84 -4.17
CA ALA A 57 -7.61 -1.34 -4.00
C ALA A 57 -7.67 0.13 -3.56
N LYS A 58 -6.74 0.58 -2.70
CA LYS A 58 -6.61 1.99 -2.33
C LYS A 58 -6.19 2.87 -3.52
N LEU A 59 -5.29 2.40 -4.38
CA LEU A 59 -4.90 3.12 -5.60
C LEU A 59 -6.03 3.16 -6.63
N ASP A 60 -6.67 2.03 -6.91
CA ASP A 60 -7.80 1.94 -7.84
C ASP A 60 -8.96 2.86 -7.36
N GLY A 61 -9.21 2.92 -6.05
CA GLY A 61 -10.19 3.84 -5.48
C GLY A 61 -9.81 5.33 -5.57
N ILE A 62 -8.52 5.66 -5.71
CA ILE A 62 -8.07 7.03 -5.98
C ILE A 62 -8.30 7.37 -7.45
N ASP A 63 -8.00 6.45 -8.37
CA ASP A 63 -8.30 6.62 -9.80
C ASP A 63 -9.81 6.82 -10.01
N ASP A 64 -10.66 6.02 -9.36
CA ASP A 64 -12.13 6.17 -9.42
C ASP A 64 -12.66 7.49 -8.83
N MET A 65 -11.91 8.16 -7.94
CA MET A 65 -12.29 9.46 -7.36
C MET A 65 -11.77 10.66 -8.17
N ILE A 66 -10.81 10.45 -9.08
CA ILE A 66 -10.20 11.51 -9.89
C ILE A 66 -10.90 11.68 -11.24
N PHE A 67 -11.59 10.65 -11.74
CA PHE A 67 -12.40 10.68 -12.96
C PHE A 67 -13.88 11.01 -12.69
#